data_AF-A0AA42PL49-F1
#
_entry.id   AF-A0AA42PL49-F1
#
_cell.length_a   1.000
_cell.length_b   1.000
_cell.length_c   1.000
_cell.angle_alpha   90.00
_cell.angle_beta   90.00
_cell.angle_gamma   90.00
#
_symmetry.space_group_name_H-M   'P 1'
#
loop_
_entity.id
_entity.type
_entity.pdbx_description
1 polymer ?
#
loop_
_entity_poly.entity_id
_entity_poly.type
_entity_poly.pdbx_seq_one_letter_code
_entity_poly.pdbx_strand_id
1 'polypeptide(L)'
;MQPRNNDILTPSQLNTLARDLLEGSFPAIWVEAELGSVARPASGHLYFTLKDARAQLRAAMFRMKAQYLKFVPREGMRVLVRGKVTLYDARGEYQMVLDHMEEAGEGALRRAFEELKARLDAEGLFDPARKRPLPAHVQRLAVITSPTGAAVRDVLSVLGRRFPLLEVDLLPTLVQGSTAAAQITRLLQAADASGRYDVILLTRGGGSLEDLWAFNDEALARAIAASRTPVVSAVGHETDFSLSDFAADLRAPTPSVAAELLVPDQRELALRLRRTAARMVQLQRQAMQQAMQRADRALLRLNAQSPQARLELLRRRQLELGRRLHAAFNQQQERRAARLRHAVAVLRGHHPQRQLDAMQRRLAALRGRPQAAMQRRLERDALRLRGVARSLEAISPLATVARGYSILTRSDDGTLVRKVDQVRPGDALQARVGDGVIDVQVK
;
A
#
# COMPACT_ATOMS: atom_id res chain seq x y z
N MET A 1 86.56 -15.91 -47.80
CA MET A 1 85.33 -16.74 -47.83
C MET A 1 85.14 -17.19 -49.27
N GLN A 2 85.29 -18.50 -49.55
CA GLN A 2 85.27 -19.07 -50.91
C GLN A 2 83.93 -18.80 -51.60
N PRO A 3 83.88 -18.53 -52.92
CA PRO A 3 82.63 -18.47 -53.66
C PRO A 3 82.04 -19.88 -53.72
N ARG A 4 80.97 -20.12 -52.97
CA ARG A 4 80.19 -21.36 -53.06
C ARG A 4 79.29 -21.27 -54.29
N ASN A 5 79.37 -22.31 -55.11
CA ASN A 5 78.44 -22.75 -56.15
C ASN A 5 78.08 -21.75 -57.26
N ASN A 6 78.42 -22.14 -58.49
CA ASN A 6 78.01 -21.47 -59.72
C ASN A 6 76.56 -21.84 -60.05
N ASP A 7 75.62 -21.54 -59.14
CA ASP A 7 74.20 -21.77 -59.37
C ASP A 7 73.70 -20.68 -60.32
N ILE A 8 73.49 -21.04 -61.60
CA ILE A 8 72.80 -20.18 -62.56
C ILE A 8 71.34 -20.07 -62.10
N LEU A 9 71.04 -19.02 -61.33
CA LEU A 9 69.70 -18.77 -60.82
C LEU A 9 68.83 -18.10 -61.89
N THR A 10 67.60 -18.58 -62.02
CA THR A 10 66.57 -17.86 -62.77
C THR A 10 66.13 -16.60 -62.02
N PRO A 11 65.59 -15.58 -62.69
CA PRO A 11 65.06 -14.39 -62.02
C PRO A 11 64.06 -14.70 -60.90
N SER A 12 63.22 -15.72 -61.09
CA SER A 12 62.26 -16.17 -60.06
C SER A 12 62.96 -16.75 -58.82
N GLN A 13 63.99 -17.57 -59.02
CA GLN A 13 64.77 -18.15 -57.91
C GLN A 13 65.56 -17.06 -57.17
N LEU A 14 66.13 -16.10 -57.90
CA LEU A 14 66.85 -14.97 -57.30
C LEU A 14 65.91 -14.08 -56.45
N ASN A 15 64.74 -13.73 -56.97
CA ASN A 15 63.75 -12.93 -56.24
C ASN A 15 63.23 -13.65 -54.99
N THR A 16 63.02 -14.97 -55.08
CA THR A 16 62.58 -15.78 -53.93
C THR A 16 63.64 -15.79 -52.83
N LEU A 17 64.92 -16.02 -53.18
CA LEU A 17 66.02 -15.99 -52.21
C LEU A 17 66.22 -14.59 -51.60
N ALA A 18 66.11 -13.54 -52.41
CA ALA A 18 66.20 -12.16 -51.94
C ALA A 18 65.05 -11.80 -50.99
N ARG A 19 63.82 -12.23 -51.30
CA ARG A 19 62.68 -12.09 -50.39
C ARG A 19 62.97 -12.80 -49.06
N ASP A 20 63.33 -14.06 -49.08
CA ASP A 20 63.52 -14.86 -47.85
C ASP A 20 64.60 -14.23 -46.95
N LEU A 21 65.67 -13.70 -47.53
CA LEU A 21 66.74 -13.01 -46.80
C LEU A 21 66.24 -11.69 -46.18
N LEU A 22 65.49 -10.88 -46.94
CA LEU A 22 64.92 -9.62 -46.46
C LEU A 22 63.89 -9.84 -45.37
N GLU A 23 62.98 -10.80 -45.57
CA GLU A 23 61.93 -11.14 -44.63
C GLU A 23 62.46 -11.75 -43.33
N GLY A 24 63.56 -12.53 -43.41
CA GLY A 24 64.25 -13.08 -42.24
C GLY A 24 65.07 -12.04 -41.47
N SER A 25 65.71 -11.10 -42.18
CA SER A 25 66.56 -10.07 -41.55
C SER A 25 65.76 -8.91 -40.96
N PHE A 26 64.58 -8.59 -41.54
CA PHE A 26 63.74 -7.46 -41.14
C PHE A 26 62.27 -7.89 -40.94
N PRO A 27 61.98 -8.69 -39.90
CA PRO A 27 60.65 -9.29 -39.70
C PRO A 27 59.56 -8.26 -39.38
N ALA A 28 59.82 -7.30 -38.49
CA ALA A 28 58.91 -6.19 -38.21
C ALA A 28 59.72 -4.98 -37.74
N ILE A 29 59.82 -3.95 -38.57
CA ILE A 29 60.60 -2.75 -38.28
C ILE A 29 59.71 -1.50 -38.22
N TRP A 30 60.18 -0.53 -37.44
CA TRP A 30 59.60 0.80 -37.38
C TRP A 30 60.39 1.76 -38.27
N VAL A 31 59.68 2.57 -39.05
CA VAL A 31 60.28 3.55 -39.96
C VAL A 31 59.55 4.88 -39.80
N GLU A 32 60.30 5.93 -39.53
CA GLU A 32 59.80 7.31 -39.58
C GLU A 32 60.09 7.87 -40.97
N ALA A 33 59.06 8.34 -41.67
CA ALA A 33 59.21 8.86 -43.02
C ALA A 33 58.10 9.85 -43.38
N GLU A 34 58.31 10.65 -44.41
CA GLU A 34 57.26 11.45 -45.03
C GLU A 34 56.53 10.63 -46.09
N LEU A 35 55.20 10.73 -46.16
CA LEU A 35 54.41 10.11 -47.20
C LEU A 35 54.58 10.85 -48.53
N GLY A 36 54.98 10.14 -49.57
CA GLY A 36 54.97 10.58 -50.96
C GLY A 36 53.98 9.78 -51.81
N SER A 37 53.49 10.38 -52.90
CA SER A 37 52.71 9.72 -53.96
C SER A 37 51.62 8.75 -53.43
N VAL A 38 50.69 9.26 -52.63
CA VAL A 38 49.64 8.46 -51.99
C VAL A 38 48.51 8.13 -52.98
N ALA A 39 48.34 6.85 -53.31
CA ALA A 39 47.27 6.33 -54.16
C ALA A 39 46.26 5.50 -53.36
N ARG A 40 44.96 5.78 -53.59
CA ARG A 40 43.84 5.10 -52.91
C ARG A 40 42.84 4.55 -53.95
N PRO A 41 43.11 3.39 -54.56
CA PRO A 41 42.19 2.75 -55.49
C PRO A 41 40.87 2.32 -54.82
N ALA A 42 39.82 2.10 -55.61
CA ALA A 42 38.50 1.68 -55.14
C ALA A 42 38.47 0.33 -54.39
N SER A 43 39.54 -0.47 -54.48
CA SER A 43 39.72 -1.72 -53.74
C SER A 43 39.92 -1.52 -52.23
N GLY A 44 40.24 -0.30 -51.79
CA GLY A 44 40.46 0.05 -50.38
C GLY A 44 41.87 -0.25 -49.86
N HIS A 45 42.79 -0.68 -50.73
CA HIS A 45 44.22 -0.75 -50.41
C HIS A 45 44.87 0.63 -50.54
N LEU A 46 45.91 0.89 -49.75
CA LEU A 46 46.69 2.12 -49.82
C LEU A 46 48.07 1.81 -50.36
N TYR A 47 48.52 2.56 -51.36
CA TYR A 47 49.88 2.50 -51.89
C TYR A 47 50.51 3.87 -51.79
N PHE A 48 51.74 3.96 -51.30
CA PHE A 48 52.44 5.22 -51.11
C PHE A 48 53.94 4.97 -51.03
N THR A 49 54.73 6.04 -51.11
CA THR A 49 56.17 5.99 -50.87
C THR A 49 56.48 6.57 -49.50
N LEU A 50 57.36 5.90 -48.76
CA LEU A 50 57.98 6.41 -47.55
C LEU A 50 59.30 7.05 -47.98
N LYS A 51 59.43 8.37 -47.84
CA LYS A 51 60.64 9.11 -48.23
C LYS A 51 61.29 9.79 -47.02
N ASP A 52 62.61 9.85 -47.04
CA ASP A 52 63.42 10.71 -46.17
C ASP A 52 64.26 11.68 -47.03
N ALA A 53 65.27 12.34 -46.44
CA ALA A 53 66.11 13.29 -47.16
C ALA A 53 67.03 12.66 -48.23
N ARG A 54 67.23 11.34 -48.24
CA ARG A 54 68.24 10.64 -49.06
C ARG A 54 67.72 9.42 -49.81
N ALA A 55 66.59 8.84 -49.41
CA ALA A 55 66.07 7.58 -49.89
C ALA A 55 64.54 7.57 -49.94
N GLN A 56 64.00 6.63 -50.72
CA GLN A 56 62.57 6.35 -50.79
C GLN A 56 62.31 4.84 -50.83
N LEU A 57 61.19 4.44 -50.25
CA LEU A 57 60.75 3.04 -50.12
C LEU A 57 59.28 2.93 -50.51
N ARG A 58 58.94 2.02 -51.41
CA ARG A 58 57.53 1.73 -51.72
C ARG A 58 56.88 1.01 -50.55
N ALA A 59 55.67 1.42 -50.20
CA ALA A 59 54.90 0.81 -49.13
C ALA A 59 53.45 0.56 -49.55
N ALA A 60 52.87 -0.50 -48.98
CA ALA A 60 51.49 -0.86 -49.17
C ALA A 60 50.83 -1.18 -47.84
N MET A 61 49.57 -0.75 -47.65
CA MET A 61 48.75 -1.10 -46.51
C MET A 61 47.45 -1.71 -46.99
N PHE A 62 47.17 -2.94 -46.58
CA PHE A 62 46.00 -3.65 -47.05
C PHE A 62 44.71 -3.15 -46.38
N ARG A 63 43.57 -3.23 -47.08
CA ARG A 63 42.26 -2.72 -46.66
C ARG A 63 41.90 -3.03 -45.20
N MET A 64 42.11 -4.29 -44.79
CA MET A 64 41.78 -4.75 -43.43
C MET A 64 42.51 -3.98 -42.34
N LYS A 65 43.71 -3.46 -42.61
CA LYS A 65 44.48 -2.63 -41.67
C LYS A 65 44.22 -1.14 -41.90
N ALA A 66 44.11 -0.73 -43.16
CA ALA A 66 43.83 0.65 -43.53
C ALA A 66 42.51 1.20 -42.96
N GLN A 67 41.47 0.36 -42.81
CA GLN A 67 40.18 0.76 -42.24
C GLN A 67 40.24 1.17 -40.75
N TYR A 68 41.29 0.77 -40.02
CA TYR A 68 41.47 1.12 -38.61
C TYR A 68 42.28 2.40 -38.40
N LEU A 69 42.73 3.05 -39.48
CA LEU A 69 43.41 4.33 -39.38
C LEU A 69 42.42 5.41 -38.93
N LYS A 70 42.77 6.12 -37.85
CA LYS A 70 41.99 7.22 -37.30
C LYS A 70 42.12 8.51 -38.11
N PHE A 71 43.04 8.54 -39.08
CA PHE A 71 43.32 9.67 -39.93
C PHE A 71 43.39 9.26 -41.41
N VAL A 72 43.38 10.25 -42.28
CA VAL A 72 43.49 10.06 -43.73
C VAL A 72 44.94 10.36 -44.15
N PRO A 73 45.72 9.34 -44.58
CA PRO A 73 47.07 9.57 -45.07
C PRO A 73 47.07 10.51 -46.28
N ARG A 74 47.86 11.59 -46.21
CA ARG A 74 48.05 12.56 -47.28
C ARG A 74 49.53 12.69 -47.62
N GLU A 75 49.81 13.07 -48.85
CA GLU A 75 51.16 13.40 -49.29
C GLU A 75 51.71 14.58 -48.46
N GLY A 76 52.98 14.49 -48.05
CA GLY A 76 53.64 15.46 -47.19
C GLY A 76 53.53 15.19 -45.68
N MET A 77 52.70 14.23 -45.25
CA MET A 77 52.58 13.90 -43.82
C MET A 77 53.77 13.09 -43.34
N ARG A 78 54.35 13.48 -42.19
CA ARG A 78 55.32 12.63 -41.50
C ARG A 78 54.56 11.57 -40.71
N VAL A 79 54.97 10.32 -40.87
CA VAL A 79 54.33 9.16 -40.25
C VAL A 79 55.38 8.25 -39.63
N LEU A 80 55.01 7.64 -38.52
CA LEU A 80 55.73 6.53 -37.93
C LEU A 80 54.97 5.24 -38.30
N VAL A 81 55.64 4.35 -39.02
CA VAL A 81 55.02 3.15 -39.58
C VAL A 81 55.70 1.89 -39.11
N ARG A 82 54.92 0.83 -38.91
CA ARG A 82 55.42 -0.51 -38.59
C ARG A 82 54.98 -1.51 -39.64
N GLY A 83 55.92 -2.32 -40.11
CA GLY A 83 55.65 -3.31 -41.12
C GLY A 83 56.81 -4.24 -41.41
N LYS A 84 56.55 -5.16 -42.33
CA LYS A 84 57.51 -6.15 -42.81
C LYS A 84 58.06 -5.72 -44.16
N VAL A 85 59.37 -5.79 -44.29
CA VAL A 85 60.06 -5.57 -45.56
C VAL A 85 59.94 -6.84 -46.40
N THR A 86 59.55 -6.70 -47.65
CA THR A 86 59.40 -7.81 -48.60
C THR A 86 59.79 -7.38 -50.02
N LEU A 87 59.75 -8.30 -50.96
CA LEU A 87 60.08 -8.08 -52.37
C LEU A 87 58.96 -8.61 -53.25
N TYR A 88 58.52 -7.80 -54.22
CA TYR A 88 57.44 -8.16 -55.12
C TYR A 88 57.95 -9.05 -56.25
N ASP A 89 57.69 -10.36 -56.19
CA ASP A 89 58.32 -11.38 -57.05
C ASP A 89 58.21 -11.09 -58.54
N ALA A 90 57.06 -10.62 -58.98
CA ALA A 90 56.77 -10.43 -60.39
C ALA A 90 57.59 -9.30 -61.03
N ARG A 91 58.12 -8.35 -60.23
CA ARG A 91 58.92 -7.22 -60.74
C ARG A 91 60.26 -7.05 -60.06
N GLY A 92 60.57 -7.83 -59.02
CA GLY A 92 61.81 -7.70 -58.24
C GLY A 92 61.89 -6.41 -57.42
N GLU A 93 60.77 -5.73 -57.16
CA GLU A 93 60.77 -4.43 -56.48
C GLU A 93 60.77 -4.59 -54.95
N TYR A 94 61.63 -3.85 -54.28
CA TYR A 94 61.70 -3.76 -52.82
C TYR A 94 60.52 -2.94 -52.28
N GLN A 95 59.78 -3.49 -51.31
CA GLN A 95 58.62 -2.84 -50.73
C GLN A 95 58.42 -3.18 -49.25
N MET A 96 57.63 -2.37 -48.56
CA MET A 96 57.25 -2.61 -47.18
C MET A 96 55.73 -2.75 -47.04
N VAL A 97 55.28 -3.85 -46.43
CA VAL A 97 53.86 -4.07 -46.12
C VAL A 97 53.62 -3.59 -44.69
N LEU A 98 52.73 -2.62 -44.53
CA LEU A 98 52.47 -1.98 -43.23
C LEU A 98 51.29 -2.61 -42.52
N ASP A 99 51.50 -2.84 -41.23
CA ASP A 99 50.46 -3.32 -40.31
C ASP A 99 49.94 -2.20 -39.40
N HIS A 100 50.73 -1.14 -39.21
CA HIS A 100 50.40 0.00 -38.36
C HIS A 100 51.01 1.29 -38.92
N MET A 101 50.29 2.40 -38.79
CA MET A 101 50.72 3.73 -39.20
C MET A 101 50.09 4.76 -38.25
N GLU A 102 50.93 5.66 -37.73
CA GLU A 102 50.54 6.80 -36.92
C GLU A 102 51.25 8.08 -37.42
N GLU A 103 50.73 9.26 -37.11
CA GLU A 103 51.39 10.51 -37.49
C GLU A 103 52.64 10.72 -36.63
N ALA A 104 53.78 11.03 -37.26
CA ALA A 104 55.03 11.26 -36.56
C ALA A 104 54.96 12.63 -35.83
N GLY A 105 54.65 12.56 -34.54
CA GLY A 105 54.46 13.71 -33.64
C GLY A 105 53.71 13.30 -32.37
N GLU A 106 52.66 12.49 -32.50
CA GLU A 106 51.84 12.02 -31.37
C GLU A 106 52.63 11.14 -30.40
N GLY A 107 53.52 10.27 -30.89
CA GLY A 107 54.33 9.39 -30.03
C GLY A 107 55.39 10.12 -29.19
N ALA A 108 55.92 11.26 -29.67
CA ALA A 108 56.82 12.10 -28.88
C ALA A 108 56.05 12.90 -27.82
N LEU A 109 54.92 13.48 -28.20
CA LEU A 109 54.02 14.20 -27.28
C LEU A 109 53.46 13.26 -26.20
N ARG A 110 53.08 12.02 -26.56
CA ARG A 110 52.59 11.04 -25.59
C ARG A 110 53.65 10.66 -24.56
N ARG A 111 54.88 10.41 -24.99
CA ARG A 111 56.01 10.14 -24.09
C ARG A 111 56.29 11.33 -23.17
N ALA A 112 56.37 12.54 -23.72
CA ALA A 112 56.56 13.76 -22.93
C ALA A 112 55.43 13.98 -21.91
N PHE A 113 54.18 13.67 -22.28
CA PHE A 113 53.03 13.72 -21.38
C PHE A 113 53.14 12.70 -20.25
N GLU A 114 53.48 11.45 -20.55
CA GLU A 114 53.61 10.39 -19.54
C GLU A 114 54.76 10.67 -18.57
N GLU A 115 55.91 11.12 -19.08
CA GLU A 115 57.06 11.54 -18.26
C GLU A 115 56.69 12.71 -17.34
N LEU A 116 56.05 13.75 -17.88
CA LEU A 116 55.65 14.92 -17.10
C LEU A 116 54.56 14.56 -16.08
N LYS A 117 53.58 13.73 -16.46
CA LYS A 117 52.55 13.24 -15.55
C LYS A 117 53.18 12.48 -14.39
N ALA A 118 54.07 11.53 -14.66
CA ALA A 118 54.73 10.74 -13.62
C ALA A 118 55.54 11.62 -12.67
N ARG A 119 56.24 12.65 -13.18
CA ARG A 119 56.97 13.61 -12.36
C ARG A 119 56.05 14.40 -11.42
N LEU A 120 54.99 15.00 -11.96
CA LEU A 120 54.07 15.82 -11.16
C LEU A 120 53.25 14.98 -10.17
N ASP A 121 52.94 13.73 -10.52
CA ASP A 121 52.28 12.79 -9.62
C ASP A 121 53.19 12.40 -8.46
N ALA A 122 54.48 12.15 -8.72
CA ALA A 122 55.48 11.87 -7.68
C ALA A 122 55.69 13.05 -6.72
N GLU A 123 55.50 14.29 -7.20
CA GLU A 123 55.48 15.49 -6.36
C GLU A 123 54.17 15.68 -5.57
N GLY A 124 53.18 14.80 -5.76
CA GLY A 124 51.87 14.85 -5.10
C GLY A 124 50.93 15.92 -5.65
N LEU A 125 51.19 16.46 -6.86
CA LEU A 125 50.38 17.53 -7.42
C LEU A 125 48.92 17.11 -7.65
N PHE A 126 48.70 15.83 -7.96
CA PHE A 126 47.39 15.24 -8.29
C PHE A 126 46.72 14.53 -7.11
N ASP A 127 47.25 14.64 -5.89
CA ASP A 127 46.71 13.99 -4.70
C ASP A 127 45.24 14.40 -4.47
N PRO A 128 44.30 13.44 -4.38
CA PRO A 128 42.90 13.71 -4.05
C PRO A 128 42.70 14.56 -2.78
N ALA A 129 43.60 14.47 -1.80
CA ALA A 129 43.53 15.25 -0.55
C ALA A 129 43.68 16.76 -0.77
N ARG A 130 44.27 17.18 -1.90
CA ARG A 130 44.42 18.60 -2.26
C ARG A 130 43.17 19.17 -2.92
N LYS A 131 42.30 18.32 -3.45
CA LYS A 131 41.13 18.73 -4.22
C LYS A 131 40.06 19.32 -3.30
N ARG A 132 39.61 20.53 -3.63
CA ARG A 132 38.63 21.28 -2.84
C ARG A 132 37.21 20.87 -3.24
N PRO A 133 36.29 20.77 -2.27
CA PRO A 133 34.88 20.54 -2.59
C PRO A 133 34.30 21.76 -3.30
N LEU A 134 33.43 21.52 -4.28
CA LEU A 134 32.71 22.59 -4.95
C LEU A 134 31.67 23.24 -4.01
N PRO A 135 31.46 24.56 -4.10
CA PRO A 135 30.37 25.23 -3.40
C PRO A 135 29.02 24.64 -3.80
N ALA A 136 28.11 24.47 -2.84
CA ALA A 136 26.77 23.94 -3.12
C ALA A 136 25.94 24.87 -4.02
N HIS A 137 26.22 26.18 -3.99
CA HIS A 137 25.57 27.19 -4.83
C HIS A 137 26.63 28.17 -5.34
N VAL A 138 26.98 28.03 -6.61
CA VAL A 138 27.85 28.97 -7.33
C VAL A 138 27.04 30.22 -7.67
N GLN A 139 27.50 31.39 -7.23
CA GLN A 139 26.90 32.69 -7.57
C GLN A 139 27.65 33.35 -8.71
N ARG A 140 28.98 33.24 -8.73
CA ARG A 140 29.81 33.83 -9.78
C ARG A 140 30.83 32.84 -10.34
N LEU A 141 30.75 32.61 -11.65
CA LEU A 141 31.59 31.67 -12.41
C LEU A 141 32.51 32.43 -13.37
N ALA A 142 33.82 32.15 -13.29
CA ALA A 142 34.76 32.53 -14.35
C ALA A 142 34.83 31.40 -15.39
N VAL A 143 34.68 31.71 -16.67
CA VAL A 143 34.87 30.74 -17.77
C VAL A 143 36.06 31.16 -18.61
N ILE A 144 37.15 30.40 -18.54
CA ILE A 144 38.35 30.62 -19.33
C ILE A 144 38.27 29.75 -20.58
N THR A 145 38.03 30.37 -21.73
CA THR A 145 37.89 29.67 -23.02
C THR A 145 38.00 30.63 -24.20
N SER A 146 37.91 30.12 -25.42
CA SER A 146 37.86 30.93 -26.64
C SER A 146 36.48 31.60 -26.81
N PRO A 147 36.40 32.88 -27.19
CA PRO A 147 35.14 33.62 -27.29
C PRO A 147 34.22 33.15 -28.42
N THR A 148 34.74 32.44 -29.42
CA THR A 148 33.97 32.06 -30.64
C THR A 148 33.70 30.55 -30.75
N GLY A 149 34.19 29.75 -29.80
CA GLY A 149 34.13 28.28 -29.85
C GLY A 149 32.74 27.69 -29.60
N ALA A 150 32.57 26.40 -29.94
CA ALA A 150 31.36 25.65 -29.57
C ALA A 150 31.23 25.49 -28.05
N ALA A 151 32.34 25.24 -27.35
CA ALA A 151 32.35 25.03 -25.91
C ALA A 151 31.76 26.18 -25.09
N VAL A 152 32.07 27.44 -25.44
CA VAL A 152 31.48 28.59 -24.74
C VAL A 152 29.97 28.68 -24.98
N ARG A 153 29.50 28.39 -26.20
CA ARG A 153 28.07 28.37 -26.51
C ARG A 153 27.34 27.27 -25.76
N ASP A 154 27.94 26.08 -25.67
CA ASP A 154 27.38 24.94 -24.97
C ASP A 154 27.26 25.22 -23.46
N VAL A 155 28.33 25.74 -22.85
CA VAL A 155 28.32 26.16 -21.42
C VAL A 155 27.26 27.21 -21.18
N LEU A 156 27.26 28.32 -21.92
CA LEU A 156 26.30 29.41 -21.71
C LEU A 156 24.85 28.97 -21.96
N SER A 157 24.60 28.10 -22.94
CA SER A 157 23.27 27.55 -23.22
C SER A 157 22.75 26.71 -22.06
N VAL A 158 23.59 25.81 -21.52
CA VAL A 158 23.23 24.98 -20.37
C VAL A 158 23.00 25.83 -19.12
N LEU A 159 23.89 26.77 -18.82
CA LEU A 159 23.77 27.67 -17.66
C LEU A 159 22.51 28.53 -17.75
N GLY A 160 22.24 29.16 -18.90
CA GLY A 160 21.04 29.97 -19.11
C GLY A 160 19.74 29.17 -19.01
N ARG A 161 19.74 27.91 -19.45
CA ARG A 161 18.58 27.02 -19.35
C ARG A 161 18.35 26.49 -17.93
N ARG A 162 19.41 26.09 -17.23
CA ARG A 162 19.33 25.42 -15.92
C ARG A 162 19.33 26.38 -14.75
N PHE A 163 20.13 27.45 -14.78
CA PHE A 163 20.23 28.40 -13.67
C PHE A 163 20.61 29.81 -14.14
N PRO A 164 19.65 30.59 -14.68
CA PRO A 164 19.91 31.92 -15.24
C PRO A 164 20.25 33.00 -14.20
N LEU A 165 20.22 32.66 -12.91
CA LEU A 165 20.62 33.57 -11.82
C LEU A 165 22.13 33.59 -11.60
N LEU A 166 22.88 32.68 -12.22
CA LEU A 166 24.34 32.65 -12.14
C LEU A 166 24.95 33.83 -12.89
N GLU A 167 25.88 34.54 -12.25
CA GLU A 167 26.71 35.53 -12.92
C GLU A 167 27.91 34.84 -13.58
N VAL A 168 28.01 34.95 -14.90
CA VAL A 168 29.07 34.31 -15.68
C VAL A 168 29.97 35.36 -16.31
N ASP A 169 31.24 35.37 -15.93
CA ASP A 169 32.27 36.20 -16.57
C ASP A 169 33.08 35.34 -17.55
N LEU A 170 33.03 35.69 -18.83
CA LEU A 170 33.88 35.08 -19.85
C LEU A 170 35.26 35.73 -19.83
N LEU A 171 36.30 34.93 -19.60
CA LEU A 171 37.71 35.32 -19.67
C LEU A 171 38.31 34.80 -21.00
N PRO A 172 38.28 35.60 -22.07
CA PRO A 172 38.63 35.13 -23.41
C PRO A 172 40.12 34.85 -23.53
N THR A 173 40.47 33.69 -24.07
CA THR A 173 41.87 33.31 -24.31
C THR A 173 42.02 32.37 -25.50
N LEU A 174 43.26 32.27 -26.01
CA LEU A 174 43.60 31.23 -26.96
C LEU A 174 43.63 29.88 -26.25
N VAL A 175 42.92 28.90 -26.80
CA VAL A 175 42.81 27.54 -26.26
C VAL A 175 43.69 26.54 -27.03
N GLN A 176 44.45 27.02 -28.01
CA GLN A 176 45.36 26.23 -28.84
C GLN A 176 46.52 27.09 -29.33
N GLY A 177 47.62 26.45 -29.70
CA GLY A 177 48.87 27.12 -30.12
C GLY A 177 49.85 27.34 -28.97
N SER A 178 51.09 27.70 -29.32
CA SER A 178 52.23 27.76 -28.38
C SER A 178 52.08 28.80 -27.26
N THR A 179 51.30 29.87 -27.47
CA THR A 179 51.08 30.91 -26.44
C THR A 179 49.87 30.65 -25.56
N ALA A 180 49.04 29.64 -25.86
CA ALA A 180 47.78 29.40 -25.16
C ALA A 180 47.99 29.09 -23.67
N ALA A 181 48.89 28.15 -23.35
CA ALA A 181 49.17 27.74 -21.98
C ALA A 181 49.54 28.92 -21.07
N ALA A 182 50.44 29.81 -21.54
CA ALA A 182 50.87 30.98 -20.79
C ALA A 182 49.75 32.01 -20.59
N GLN A 183 48.87 32.20 -21.58
CA GLN A 183 47.72 33.10 -21.45
C GLN A 183 46.67 32.55 -20.48
N ILE A 184 46.33 31.26 -20.59
CA ILE A 184 45.41 30.57 -19.70
C ILE A 184 45.92 30.66 -18.25
N THR A 185 47.20 30.36 -18.03
CA THR A 185 47.84 30.41 -16.70
C THR A 185 47.73 31.81 -16.08
N ARG A 186 48.02 32.86 -16.86
CA ARG A 186 47.92 34.24 -16.39
C ARG A 186 46.50 34.63 -16.02
N LEU A 187 45.51 34.26 -16.84
CA LEU A 187 44.10 34.54 -16.56
C LEU A 187 43.60 33.78 -15.35
N LEU A 188 44.00 32.52 -15.18
CA LEU A 188 43.65 31.72 -14.02
C LEU A 188 44.20 32.34 -12.74
N GLN A 189 45.48 32.73 -12.73
CA GLN A 189 46.09 33.41 -11.59
C GLN A 189 45.44 34.76 -11.28
N ALA A 190 45.10 35.55 -12.32
CA ALA A 190 44.41 36.82 -12.13
C ALA A 190 42.99 36.63 -11.59
N ALA A 191 42.25 35.63 -12.09
CA ALA A 191 40.92 35.29 -11.61
C ALA A 191 40.97 34.83 -10.15
N ASP A 192 41.91 33.95 -9.80
CA ASP A 192 42.08 33.46 -8.43
C ASP A 192 42.47 34.58 -7.46
N ALA A 193 43.45 35.42 -7.85
CA ALA A 193 43.90 36.54 -7.04
C ALA A 193 42.82 37.60 -6.80
N SER A 194 41.82 37.70 -7.68
CA SER A 194 40.71 38.65 -7.53
C SER A 194 39.79 38.32 -6.36
N GLY A 195 39.70 37.05 -5.94
CA GLY A 195 38.78 36.59 -4.90
C GLY A 195 37.29 36.78 -5.22
N ARG A 196 36.94 37.11 -6.47
CA ARG A 196 35.57 37.43 -6.92
C ARG A 196 34.76 36.18 -7.31
N TYR A 197 35.43 35.08 -7.63
CA TYR A 197 34.82 33.90 -8.22
C TYR A 197 34.64 32.79 -7.19
N ASP A 198 33.49 32.11 -7.24
CA ASP A 198 33.27 30.91 -6.43
C ASP A 198 33.92 29.69 -7.07
N VAL A 199 33.95 29.66 -8.41
CA VAL A 199 34.54 28.59 -9.22
C VAL A 199 35.13 29.16 -10.51
N ILE A 200 36.22 28.55 -10.98
CA ILE A 200 36.82 28.81 -12.29
C ILE A 200 36.65 27.58 -13.18
N LEU A 201 36.04 27.75 -14.35
CA LEU A 201 35.88 26.71 -15.37
C LEU A 201 36.90 26.92 -16.49
N LEU A 202 37.79 25.95 -16.65
CA LEU A 202 38.65 25.80 -17.83
C LEU A 202 37.96 24.89 -18.83
N THR A 203 37.68 25.38 -20.03
CA THR A 203 36.95 24.58 -21.00
C THR A 203 37.40 24.81 -22.44
N ARG A 204 37.29 23.75 -23.24
CA ARG A 204 37.52 23.76 -24.68
C ARG A 204 36.57 22.77 -25.37
N GLY A 205 36.32 22.99 -26.64
CA GLY A 205 35.67 21.98 -27.50
C GLY A 205 36.64 20.84 -27.86
N GLY A 206 36.17 19.87 -28.64
CA GLY A 206 37.03 18.81 -29.16
C GLY A 206 38.12 19.26 -30.11
N GLY A 207 39.13 18.41 -30.27
CA GLY A 207 40.32 18.65 -31.09
C GLY A 207 41.26 17.45 -31.03
N SER A 208 42.32 17.46 -31.86
CA SER A 208 43.38 16.44 -31.82
C SER A 208 44.21 16.52 -30.52
N LEU A 209 45.13 15.57 -30.31
CA LEU A 209 46.04 15.61 -29.16
C LEU A 209 46.95 16.85 -29.18
N GLU A 210 47.43 17.25 -30.37
CA GLU A 210 48.25 18.45 -30.56
C GLU A 210 47.50 19.72 -30.17
N ASP A 211 46.22 19.74 -30.52
CA ASP A 211 45.27 20.77 -30.22
C ASP A 211 45.11 20.95 -28.69
N LEU A 212 45.07 19.84 -27.94
CA LEU A 212 44.90 19.83 -26.48
C LEU A 212 46.20 20.07 -25.71
N TRP A 213 47.34 20.14 -26.40
CA TRP A 213 48.66 20.19 -25.77
C TRP A 213 48.86 21.39 -24.85
N ALA A 214 48.19 22.52 -25.13
CA ALA A 214 48.23 23.71 -24.27
C ALA A 214 47.77 23.44 -22.82
N PHE A 215 46.99 22.38 -22.59
CA PHE A 215 46.50 21.98 -21.26
C PHE A 215 47.39 20.94 -20.56
N ASN A 216 48.46 20.50 -21.23
CA ASN A 216 49.52 19.64 -20.70
C ASN A 216 50.78 20.44 -20.31
N ASP A 217 50.66 21.76 -20.17
CA ASP A 217 51.75 22.61 -19.71
C ASP A 217 51.92 22.50 -18.18
N GLU A 218 53.17 22.40 -17.74
CA GLU A 218 53.51 22.25 -16.33
C GLU A 218 53.12 23.47 -15.50
N ALA A 219 53.35 24.69 -16.02
CA ALA A 219 53.05 25.91 -15.28
C ALA A 219 51.54 26.06 -15.07
N LEU A 220 50.75 25.68 -16.08
CA LEU A 220 49.29 25.64 -15.96
C LEU A 220 48.83 24.62 -14.90
N ALA A 221 49.34 23.37 -14.94
CA ALA A 221 48.98 22.33 -13.98
C ALA A 221 49.30 22.77 -12.53
N ARG A 222 50.48 23.36 -12.31
CA ARG A 222 50.88 23.91 -11.01
C ARG A 222 50.01 25.09 -10.58
N ALA A 223 49.64 25.97 -11.51
CA ALA A 223 48.76 27.11 -11.20
C ALA A 223 47.35 26.66 -10.81
N ILE A 224 46.77 25.65 -11.50
CA ILE A 224 45.48 25.05 -11.13
C ILE A 224 45.56 24.47 -9.72
N ALA A 225 46.59 23.67 -9.47
CA ALA A 225 46.82 23.04 -8.18
C ALA A 225 47.05 24.06 -7.03
N ALA A 226 47.63 25.23 -7.31
CA ALA A 226 47.90 26.27 -6.32
C ALA A 226 46.76 27.28 -6.13
N SER A 227 45.72 27.23 -6.99
CA SER A 227 44.55 28.12 -6.92
C SER A 227 43.87 28.03 -5.54
N ARG A 228 43.26 29.12 -5.06
CA ARG A 228 42.41 29.17 -3.85
C ARG A 228 40.93 28.99 -4.17
N THR A 229 40.53 29.45 -5.35
CA THR A 229 39.23 29.21 -5.98
C THR A 229 39.20 27.82 -6.62
N PRO A 230 38.18 26.98 -6.35
CA PRO A 230 38.05 25.68 -6.99
C PRO A 230 38.06 25.78 -8.51
N VAL A 231 38.78 24.87 -9.17
CA VAL A 231 38.93 24.82 -10.62
C VAL A 231 38.26 23.58 -11.17
N VAL A 232 37.40 23.75 -12.17
CA VAL A 232 36.78 22.67 -12.94
C VAL A 232 37.40 22.63 -14.32
N SER A 233 37.88 21.46 -14.73
CA SER A 233 38.41 21.24 -16.07
C SER A 233 37.40 20.48 -16.94
N ALA A 234 37.15 21.00 -18.13
CA ALA A 234 36.25 20.46 -19.15
C ALA A 234 36.89 20.58 -20.53
N VAL A 235 38.10 20.02 -20.65
CA VAL A 235 38.99 20.15 -21.81
C VAL A 235 39.04 18.86 -22.63
N GLY A 236 39.13 17.71 -21.94
CA GLY A 236 39.21 16.40 -22.57
C GLY A 236 37.87 15.83 -23.04
N HIS A 237 37.93 14.76 -23.84
CA HIS A 237 36.78 13.86 -24.11
C HIS A 237 36.84 12.66 -23.14
N GLU A 238 35.91 11.71 -23.22
CA GLU A 238 35.86 10.56 -22.31
C GLU A 238 37.18 9.76 -22.24
N THR A 239 38.01 9.76 -23.29
CA THR A 239 39.26 8.99 -23.38
C THR A 239 40.56 9.81 -23.30
N ASP A 240 40.50 11.12 -23.53
CA ASP A 240 41.70 11.97 -23.63
C ASP A 240 41.82 12.87 -22.40
N PHE A 241 42.71 12.49 -21.47
CA PHE A 241 42.97 13.25 -20.25
C PHE A 241 44.15 14.21 -20.45
N SER A 242 43.98 15.44 -19.97
CA SER A 242 45.06 16.43 -19.89
C SER A 242 45.62 16.54 -18.46
N LEU A 243 46.83 17.11 -18.31
CA LEU A 243 47.38 17.40 -16.98
C LEU A 243 46.51 18.38 -16.20
N SER A 244 45.86 19.32 -16.89
CA SER A 244 44.87 20.22 -16.31
C SER A 244 43.69 19.47 -15.68
N ASP A 245 43.23 18.37 -16.31
CA ASP A 245 42.15 17.54 -15.76
C ASP A 245 42.57 16.80 -14.48
N PHE A 246 43.83 16.38 -14.39
CA PHE A 246 44.36 15.74 -13.19
C PHE A 246 44.56 16.74 -12.04
N ALA A 247 45.07 17.94 -12.35
CA ALA A 247 45.30 19.01 -11.37
C ALA A 247 44.01 19.66 -10.86
N ALA A 248 42.94 19.70 -11.66
CA ALA A 248 41.67 20.32 -11.30
C ALA A 248 40.98 19.62 -10.12
N ASP A 249 40.21 20.40 -9.37
CA ASP A 249 39.42 19.91 -8.23
C ASP A 249 38.29 19.00 -8.71
N LEU A 250 37.69 19.32 -9.87
CA LEU A 250 36.72 18.46 -10.56
C LEU A 250 37.02 18.39 -12.05
N ARG A 251 36.98 17.18 -12.61
CA ARG A 251 36.97 16.95 -14.05
C ARG A 251 35.54 16.73 -14.55
N ALA A 252 35.19 17.40 -15.64
CA ALA A 252 33.99 17.13 -16.41
C ALA A 252 34.36 16.60 -17.82
N PRO A 253 33.65 15.59 -18.34
CA PRO A 253 33.96 14.98 -19.64
C PRO A 253 33.61 15.87 -20.84
N THR A 254 32.75 16.88 -20.67
CA THR A 254 32.39 17.83 -21.72
C THR A 254 32.07 19.21 -21.12
N PRO A 255 32.15 20.29 -21.92
CA PRO A 255 31.75 21.63 -21.48
C PRO A 255 30.31 21.68 -20.94
N SER A 256 29.38 21.00 -21.61
CA SER A 256 27.98 20.91 -21.19
C SER A 256 27.82 20.22 -19.84
N VAL A 257 28.50 19.09 -19.62
CA VAL A 257 28.45 18.38 -18.34
C VAL A 257 29.11 19.21 -17.22
N ALA A 258 30.15 19.97 -17.53
CA ALA A 258 30.76 20.88 -16.58
C ALA A 258 29.76 21.93 -16.09
N ALA A 259 29.06 22.57 -17.02
CA ALA A 259 27.99 23.49 -16.70
C ALA A 259 26.90 22.81 -15.86
N GLU A 260 26.57 21.55 -16.15
CA GLU A 260 25.57 20.82 -15.37
C GLU A 260 25.99 20.50 -13.93
N LEU A 261 27.26 20.18 -13.70
CA LEU A 261 27.78 19.89 -12.36
C LEU A 261 27.92 21.16 -11.50
N LEU A 262 28.07 22.32 -12.13
CA LEU A 262 28.28 23.60 -11.45
C LEU A 262 26.98 24.26 -10.95
N VAL A 263 25.82 23.94 -11.55
CA VAL A 263 24.56 24.62 -11.22
C VAL A 263 23.40 23.67 -10.90
N PRO A 264 22.50 24.07 -9.98
CA PRO A 264 21.25 23.36 -9.76
C PRO A 264 20.28 23.52 -10.94
N ASP A 265 19.21 22.72 -10.95
CA ASP A 265 18.10 22.89 -11.90
C ASP A 265 17.05 23.87 -11.34
N GLN A 266 16.78 24.96 -12.07
CA GLN A 266 15.77 25.96 -11.70
C GLN A 266 14.37 25.39 -11.52
N ARG A 267 14.00 24.35 -12.29
CA ARG A 267 12.68 23.70 -12.18
C ARG A 267 12.58 22.95 -10.86
N GLU A 268 13.65 22.27 -10.46
CA GLU A 268 13.71 21.58 -9.19
C GLU A 268 13.65 22.58 -8.02
N LEU A 269 14.43 23.68 -8.10
CA LEU A 269 14.38 24.75 -7.09
C LEU A 269 12.98 25.38 -7.00
N ALA A 270 12.34 25.68 -8.13
CA ALA A 270 10.99 26.24 -8.16
C ALA A 270 9.96 25.27 -7.55
N LEU A 271 10.07 23.96 -7.83
CA LEU A 271 9.22 22.95 -7.22
C LEU A 271 9.44 22.85 -5.71
N ARG A 272 10.70 22.86 -5.25
CA ARG A 272 11.06 22.86 -3.82
C ARG A 272 10.50 24.09 -3.11
N LEU A 273 10.61 25.28 -3.71
CA LEU A 273 10.02 26.52 -3.18
C LEU A 273 8.50 26.42 -3.08
N ARG A 274 7.81 25.98 -4.14
CA ARG A 274 6.34 25.80 -4.13
C ARG A 274 5.88 24.81 -3.06
N ARG A 275 6.58 23.68 -2.91
CA ARG A 275 6.27 22.69 -1.85
C ARG A 275 6.46 23.28 -0.46
N THR A 276 7.54 24.03 -0.25
CA THR A 276 7.83 24.66 1.05
C THR A 276 6.80 25.73 1.38
N ALA A 277 6.40 26.56 0.41
CA ALA A 277 5.34 27.54 0.56
C ALA A 277 3.97 26.90 0.87
N ALA A 278 3.60 25.82 0.16
CA ALA A 278 2.37 25.09 0.43
C ALA A 278 2.36 24.47 1.85
N ARG A 279 3.49 23.89 2.27
CA ARG A 279 3.66 23.35 3.63
C ARG A 279 3.52 24.44 4.70
N MET A 280 4.11 25.61 4.47
CA MET A 280 3.98 26.75 5.39
C MET A 280 2.52 27.17 5.55
N VAL A 281 1.77 27.32 4.45
CA VAL A 281 0.34 27.66 4.48
C VAL A 281 -0.46 26.59 5.21
N GLN A 282 -0.18 25.31 5.00
CA GLN A 282 -0.86 24.21 5.70
C GLN A 282 -0.61 24.28 7.21
N LEU A 283 0.64 24.48 7.64
CA LEU A 283 0.99 24.59 9.06
C LEU A 283 0.33 25.81 9.72
N GLN A 284 0.28 26.95 9.01
CA GLN A 284 -0.41 28.14 9.50
C GLN A 284 -1.91 27.89 9.68
N ARG A 285 -2.57 27.23 8.72
CA ARG A 285 -3.99 26.86 8.83
C ARG A 285 -4.24 25.92 10.01
N GLN A 286 -3.39 24.92 10.19
CA GLN A 286 -3.49 23.99 11.32
C GLN A 286 -3.31 24.72 12.66
N ALA A 287 -2.33 25.62 12.77
CA ALA A 287 -2.12 26.42 13.98
C ALA A 287 -3.33 27.31 14.30
N MET A 288 -3.94 27.93 13.28
CA MET A 288 -5.14 28.75 13.45
C MET A 288 -6.34 27.89 13.90
N GLN A 289 -6.56 26.73 13.28
CA GLN A 289 -7.62 25.80 13.67
C GLN A 289 -7.46 25.31 15.12
N GLN A 290 -6.23 24.99 15.54
CA GLN A 290 -5.95 24.62 16.92
C GLN A 290 -6.15 25.78 17.89
N ALA A 291 -5.86 27.01 17.50
CA ALA A 291 -6.15 28.20 18.31
C ALA A 291 -7.66 28.42 18.47
N MET A 292 -8.43 28.31 17.38
CA MET A 292 -9.90 28.41 17.41
C MET A 292 -10.51 27.33 18.31
N GLN A 293 -10.12 26.06 18.16
CA GLN A 293 -10.61 24.97 19.02
C GLN A 293 -10.27 25.18 20.50
N ARG A 294 -9.10 25.76 20.81
CA ARG A 294 -8.74 26.12 22.19
C ARG A 294 -9.63 27.24 22.72
N ALA A 295 -9.92 28.25 21.91
CA ALA A 295 -10.83 29.34 22.27
C ALA A 295 -12.25 28.82 22.52
N ASP A 296 -12.79 27.97 21.63
CA ASP A 296 -14.12 27.37 21.78
C ASP A 296 -14.21 26.54 23.06
N ARG A 297 -13.20 25.71 23.34
CA ARG A 297 -13.13 24.91 24.57
C ARG A 297 -13.05 25.81 25.81
N ALA A 298 -12.28 26.88 25.77
CA ALA A 298 -12.19 27.84 26.88
C ALA A 298 -13.54 28.52 27.13
N LEU A 299 -14.24 28.92 26.07
CA LEU A 299 -15.58 29.51 26.15
C LEU A 299 -16.60 28.53 26.75
N LEU A 300 -16.62 27.28 26.28
CA LEU A 300 -17.50 26.24 26.82
C LEU A 300 -17.22 25.96 28.31
N ARG A 301 -15.94 25.91 28.71
CA ARG A 301 -15.56 25.75 30.12
C ARG A 301 -16.00 26.94 30.96
N LEU A 302 -15.81 28.16 30.46
CA LEU A 302 -16.26 29.38 31.12
C LEU A 302 -17.78 29.37 31.34
N ASN A 303 -18.54 29.02 30.30
CA ASN A 303 -20.00 28.93 30.37
C ASN A 303 -20.48 27.83 31.35
N ALA A 304 -19.84 26.66 31.33
CA ALA A 304 -20.15 25.57 32.27
C ALA A 304 -19.81 25.91 33.72
N GLN A 305 -18.78 26.73 33.95
CA GLN A 305 -18.40 27.24 35.27
C GLN A 305 -19.19 28.49 35.67
N SER A 306 -20.10 28.98 34.82
CA SER A 306 -20.91 30.15 35.17
C SER A 306 -21.74 29.86 36.44
N PRO A 307 -21.78 30.79 37.40
CA PRO A 307 -22.61 30.64 38.60
C PRO A 307 -24.07 30.34 38.26
N GLN A 308 -24.57 30.92 37.16
CA GLN A 308 -25.93 30.72 36.65
C GLN A 308 -26.17 29.27 36.22
N ALA A 309 -25.31 28.68 35.38
CA ALA A 309 -25.43 27.28 34.97
C ALA A 309 -25.34 26.31 36.17
N ARG A 310 -24.46 26.61 37.13
CA ARG A 310 -24.34 25.83 38.37
C ARG A 310 -25.60 25.92 39.22
N LEU A 311 -26.17 27.12 39.37
CA LEU A 311 -27.41 27.34 40.11
C LEU A 311 -28.61 26.65 39.44
N GLU A 312 -28.70 26.68 38.11
CA GLU A 312 -29.75 25.96 37.36
C GLU A 312 -29.66 24.44 37.56
N LEU A 313 -28.46 23.88 37.49
CA LEU A 313 -28.24 22.45 37.74
C LEU A 313 -28.66 22.06 39.16
N LEU A 314 -28.28 22.88 40.16
CA LEU A 314 -28.65 22.65 41.56
C LEU A 314 -30.17 22.76 41.76
N ARG A 315 -30.84 23.75 41.14
CA ARG A 315 -32.30 23.88 41.17
C ARG A 315 -33.00 22.67 40.56
N ARG A 316 -32.54 22.18 39.40
CA ARG A 316 -33.10 20.96 38.77
C ARG A 316 -32.95 19.75 39.70
N ARG A 317 -31.77 19.58 40.29
CA ARG A 317 -31.49 18.48 41.23
C ARG A 317 -32.34 18.58 42.49
N GLN A 318 -32.52 19.77 43.04
CA GLN A 318 -33.39 20.01 44.19
C GLN A 318 -34.85 19.64 43.88
N LEU A 319 -35.37 20.08 42.72
CA LEU A 319 -36.73 19.76 42.28
C LEU A 319 -36.94 18.25 42.09
N GLU A 320 -35.98 17.56 41.48
CA GLU A 320 -36.04 16.11 41.27
C GLU A 320 -36.01 15.35 42.61
N LEU A 321 -35.09 15.71 43.50
CA LEU A 321 -35.01 15.10 44.83
C LEU A 321 -36.30 15.35 45.64
N GLY A 322 -36.87 16.57 45.54
CA GLY A 322 -38.16 16.89 46.15
C GLY A 322 -39.30 16.01 45.64
N ARG A 323 -39.38 15.77 44.31
CA ARG A 323 -40.36 14.86 43.71
C ARG A 323 -40.18 13.42 44.18
N ARG A 324 -38.94 12.92 44.22
CA ARG A 324 -38.61 11.55 44.69
C ARG A 324 -38.98 11.37 46.16
N LEU A 325 -38.69 12.36 47.00
CA LEU A 325 -39.04 12.34 48.42
C LEU A 325 -40.56 12.31 48.63
N HIS A 326 -41.30 13.16 47.90
CA HIS A 326 -42.77 13.16 47.95
C HIS A 326 -43.36 11.82 47.51
N ALA A 327 -42.86 11.25 46.41
CA ALA A 327 -43.32 9.95 45.92
C ALA A 327 -43.04 8.82 46.93
N ALA A 328 -41.85 8.79 47.52
CA ALA A 328 -41.49 7.81 48.54
C ALA A 328 -42.36 7.94 49.80
N PHE A 329 -42.62 9.17 50.24
CA PHE A 329 -43.49 9.45 51.38
C PHE A 329 -44.93 8.97 51.11
N ASN A 330 -45.50 9.32 49.96
CA ASN A 330 -46.84 8.88 49.57
C ASN A 330 -46.93 7.35 49.49
N GLN A 331 -45.94 6.70 48.86
CA GLN A 331 -45.90 5.24 48.78
C GLN A 331 -45.82 4.58 50.16
N GLN A 332 -45.06 5.16 51.10
CA GLN A 332 -44.99 4.66 52.47
C GLN A 332 -46.34 4.80 53.20
N GLN A 333 -47.01 5.94 53.04
CA GLN A 333 -48.32 6.19 53.63
C GLN A 333 -49.39 5.25 53.05
N GLU A 334 -49.40 5.04 51.74
CA GLU A 334 -50.28 4.08 51.07
C GLU A 334 -50.04 2.64 51.55
N ARG A 335 -48.78 2.22 51.69
CA ARG A 335 -48.43 0.90 52.23
C ARG A 335 -48.91 0.73 53.67
N ARG A 336 -48.75 1.75 54.52
CA ARG A 336 -49.25 1.75 55.91
C ARG A 336 -50.78 1.66 55.94
N ALA A 337 -51.47 2.47 55.14
CA ALA A 337 -52.93 2.43 55.03
C ALA A 337 -53.44 1.08 54.50
N ALA A 338 -52.78 0.51 53.49
CA ALA A 338 -53.11 -0.81 52.95
C ALA A 338 -52.91 -1.93 54.00
N ARG A 339 -51.80 -1.90 54.76
CA ARG A 339 -51.58 -2.85 55.86
C ARG A 339 -52.67 -2.76 56.92
N LEU A 340 -53.05 -1.54 57.31
CA LEU A 340 -54.13 -1.33 58.29
C LEU A 340 -55.47 -1.85 57.75
N ARG A 341 -55.82 -1.52 56.50
CA ARG A 341 -57.04 -2.03 55.84
C ARG A 341 -57.07 -3.56 55.80
N HIS A 342 -55.93 -4.18 55.46
CA HIS A 342 -55.81 -5.64 55.44
C HIS A 342 -55.97 -6.24 56.84
N ALA A 343 -55.29 -5.70 57.86
CA ALA A 343 -55.42 -6.17 59.24
C ALA A 343 -56.87 -6.07 59.75
N VAL A 344 -57.56 -4.96 59.46
CA VAL A 344 -58.98 -4.78 59.80
C VAL A 344 -59.86 -5.79 59.05
N ALA A 345 -59.59 -6.05 57.77
CA ALA A 345 -60.33 -7.04 56.97
C ALA A 345 -60.15 -8.46 57.51
N VAL A 346 -58.92 -8.86 57.87
CA VAL A 346 -58.60 -10.15 58.48
C VAL A 346 -59.34 -10.29 59.82
N LEU A 347 -59.29 -9.27 60.68
CA LEU A 347 -59.96 -9.28 61.98
C LEU A 347 -61.50 -9.41 61.82
N ARG A 348 -62.10 -8.67 60.89
CA ARG A 348 -63.54 -8.77 60.58
C ARG A 348 -63.94 -10.10 59.93
N GLY A 349 -63.03 -10.70 59.17
CA GLY A 349 -63.23 -12.01 58.54
C GLY A 349 -63.24 -13.16 59.55
N HIS A 350 -62.36 -13.12 60.54
CA HIS A 350 -62.22 -14.13 61.59
C HIS A 350 -63.09 -13.84 62.83
N HIS A 351 -64.10 -12.98 62.69
CA HIS A 351 -64.98 -12.65 63.81
C HIS A 351 -65.72 -13.92 64.28
N PRO A 352 -65.55 -14.36 65.55
CA PRO A 352 -66.10 -15.63 66.05
C PRO A 352 -67.61 -15.75 65.84
N GLN A 353 -68.35 -14.63 65.98
CA GLN A 353 -69.79 -14.57 65.72
C GLN A 353 -70.16 -15.03 64.31
N ARG A 354 -69.38 -14.67 63.27
CA ARG A 354 -69.68 -15.09 61.89
C ARG A 354 -69.47 -16.59 61.68
N GLN A 355 -68.44 -17.16 62.32
CA GLN A 355 -68.21 -18.61 62.30
C GLN A 355 -69.34 -19.33 63.03
N LEU A 356 -69.77 -18.82 64.20
CA LEU A 356 -70.91 -19.34 64.95
C LEU A 356 -72.21 -19.26 64.14
N ASP A 357 -72.52 -18.12 63.51
CA ASP A 357 -73.71 -17.95 62.68
C ASP A 357 -73.72 -18.89 61.48
N ALA A 358 -72.55 -19.14 60.87
CA ALA A 358 -72.42 -20.08 59.76
C ALA A 358 -72.63 -21.53 60.22
N MET A 359 -72.06 -21.91 61.37
CA MET A 359 -72.23 -23.24 61.96
C MET A 359 -73.68 -23.47 62.44
N GLN A 360 -74.31 -22.46 63.04
CA GLN A 360 -75.72 -22.50 63.44
C GLN A 360 -76.65 -22.64 62.22
N ARG A 361 -76.42 -21.87 61.15
CA ARG A 361 -77.16 -22.04 59.89
C ARG A 361 -76.98 -23.43 59.29
N ARG A 362 -75.76 -23.98 59.32
CA ARG A 362 -75.47 -25.34 58.85
C ARG A 362 -76.18 -26.39 59.70
N LEU A 363 -76.19 -26.26 61.03
CA LEU A 363 -76.93 -27.14 61.94
C LEU A 363 -78.44 -27.06 61.70
N ALA A 364 -78.99 -25.86 61.55
CA ALA A 364 -80.41 -25.65 61.26
C ALA A 364 -80.83 -26.32 59.93
N ALA A 365 -80.03 -26.17 58.87
CA ALA A 365 -80.29 -26.78 57.58
C ALA A 365 -80.23 -28.32 57.60
N LEU A 366 -79.41 -28.90 58.47
CA LEU A 366 -79.23 -30.36 58.57
C LEU A 366 -80.28 -31.04 59.47
N ARG A 367 -80.87 -30.34 60.45
CA ARG A 367 -81.80 -30.91 61.43
C ARG A 367 -83.02 -31.62 60.83
N GLY A 368 -83.62 -31.06 59.77
CA GLY A 368 -84.85 -31.62 59.17
C GLY A 368 -84.62 -32.77 58.18
N ARG A 369 -83.39 -32.96 57.69
CA ARG A 369 -83.07 -33.97 56.66
C ARG A 369 -83.28 -35.42 57.11
N PRO A 370 -82.79 -35.86 58.29
CA PRO A 370 -82.98 -37.24 58.72
C PRO A 370 -84.44 -37.56 59.04
N GLN A 371 -85.18 -36.61 59.65
CA GLN A 371 -86.61 -36.77 59.96
C GLN A 371 -87.43 -36.95 58.66
N ALA A 372 -87.22 -36.09 57.66
CA ALA A 372 -87.91 -36.21 56.37
C ALA A 372 -87.49 -37.45 55.57
N ALA A 373 -86.25 -37.93 55.71
CA ALA A 373 -85.81 -39.19 55.10
C ALA A 373 -86.49 -40.40 55.77
N MET A 374 -86.62 -40.38 57.10
CA MET A 374 -87.24 -41.44 57.87
C MET A 374 -88.75 -41.52 57.63
N GLN A 375 -89.44 -40.37 57.59
CA GLN A 375 -90.88 -40.30 57.31
C GLN A 375 -91.22 -40.84 55.91
N ARG A 376 -90.46 -40.45 54.88
CA ARG A 376 -90.62 -41.00 53.52
C ARG A 376 -90.38 -42.50 53.42
N ARG A 377 -89.49 -43.06 54.26
CA ARG A 377 -89.25 -44.51 54.30
C ARG A 377 -90.43 -45.23 54.92
N LEU A 378 -90.93 -44.75 56.06
CA LEU A 378 -92.11 -45.31 56.74
C LEU A 378 -93.37 -45.24 55.86
N GLU A 379 -93.60 -44.14 55.15
CA GLU A 379 -94.73 -44.00 54.21
C GLU A 379 -94.68 -45.03 53.07
N ARG A 380 -93.49 -45.25 52.48
CA ARG A 380 -93.30 -46.27 51.44
C ARG A 380 -93.57 -47.68 51.96
N ASP A 381 -93.07 -48.00 53.15
CA ASP A 381 -93.27 -49.31 53.77
C ASP A 381 -94.76 -49.53 54.11
N ALA A 382 -95.47 -48.50 54.59
CA ALA A 382 -96.90 -48.57 54.86
C ALA A 382 -97.75 -48.77 53.59
N LEU A 383 -97.43 -48.08 52.50
CA LEU A 383 -98.10 -48.26 51.20
C LEU A 383 -97.88 -49.67 50.66
N ARG A 384 -96.65 -50.20 50.77
CA ARG A 384 -96.32 -51.56 50.38
C ARG A 384 -97.14 -52.58 51.17
N LEU A 385 -97.25 -52.41 52.48
CA LEU A 385 -98.03 -53.28 53.35
C LEU A 385 -99.53 -53.27 52.98
N ARG A 386 -100.12 -52.09 52.77
CA ARG A 386 -101.54 -51.96 52.35
C ARG A 386 -101.81 -52.58 50.98
N GLY A 387 -100.85 -52.53 50.06
CA GLY A 387 -100.95 -53.18 48.76
C GLY A 387 -101.08 -54.70 48.91
N VAL A 388 -100.19 -55.31 49.69
CA VAL A 388 -100.20 -56.75 49.97
C VAL A 388 -101.49 -57.18 50.67
N ALA A 389 -101.99 -56.40 51.63
CA ALA A 389 -103.22 -56.72 52.36
C ALA A 389 -104.47 -56.74 51.46
N ARG A 390 -104.65 -55.76 50.57
CA ARG A 390 -105.79 -55.72 49.64
C ARG A 390 -105.79 -56.87 48.63
N SER A 391 -104.60 -57.28 48.17
CA SER A 391 -104.47 -58.46 47.31
C SER A 391 -104.91 -59.75 48.01
N LEU A 392 -104.76 -59.82 49.33
CA LEU A 392 -105.19 -60.96 50.14
C LEU A 392 -106.71 -60.99 50.34
N GLU A 393 -107.34 -59.83 50.49
CA GLU A 393 -108.76 -59.67 50.77
C GLU A 393 -109.67 -59.95 49.56
N ALA A 394 -109.21 -59.60 48.35
CA ALA A 394 -109.97 -59.76 47.11
C ALA A 394 -110.25 -61.23 46.69
N ILE A 395 -109.55 -62.20 47.29
CA ILE A 395 -109.60 -63.61 46.91
C ILE A 395 -110.37 -64.46 47.94
N SER A 396 -111.04 -63.83 48.92
CA SER A 396 -111.73 -64.54 50.02
C SER A 396 -113.20 -64.93 49.71
N PRO A 397 -113.62 -66.21 49.86
CA PRO A 397 -115.00 -66.68 49.67
C PRO A 397 -116.04 -66.04 50.62
N LEU A 398 -115.60 -65.52 51.77
CA LEU A 398 -116.46 -64.86 52.77
C LEU A 398 -117.09 -63.55 52.25
N ALA A 399 -116.54 -62.93 51.19
CA ALA A 399 -117.05 -61.68 50.63
C ALA A 399 -118.41 -61.84 49.91
N THR A 400 -118.79 -63.05 49.52
CA THR A 400 -120.03 -63.30 48.76
C THR A 400 -121.27 -63.30 49.66
N VAL A 401 -121.13 -63.75 50.92
CA VAL A 401 -122.24 -63.82 51.89
C VAL A 401 -122.57 -62.42 52.46
N ALA A 402 -121.60 -61.51 52.51
CA ALA A 402 -121.78 -60.15 53.03
C ALA A 402 -122.63 -59.22 52.14
N ARG A 403 -122.95 -59.62 50.90
CA ARG A 403 -123.70 -58.80 49.93
C ARG A 403 -125.22 -58.92 50.03
N GLY A 404 -125.74 -59.48 51.11
CA GLY A 404 -127.18 -59.44 51.42
C GLY A 404 -128.04 -60.52 50.73
N TYR A 405 -127.42 -61.54 50.13
CA TYR A 405 -128.14 -62.72 49.66
C TYR A 405 -128.32 -63.71 50.81
N SER A 406 -129.56 -64.14 51.04
CA SER A 406 -129.88 -65.20 52.00
C SER A 406 -129.95 -66.55 51.31
N ILE A 407 -129.55 -67.60 52.03
CA ILE A 407 -129.59 -68.98 51.59
C ILE A 407 -130.78 -69.65 52.29
N LEU A 408 -131.82 -70.00 51.54
CA LEU A 408 -133.05 -70.60 52.07
C LEU A 408 -132.98 -72.14 52.07
N THR A 409 -133.18 -72.75 53.24
CA THR A 409 -133.19 -74.20 53.46
C THR A 409 -134.48 -74.65 54.16
N ARG A 410 -134.94 -75.87 53.91
CA ARG A 410 -136.09 -76.48 54.62
C ARG A 410 -135.70 -76.91 56.04
N SER A 411 -136.62 -76.79 57.00
CA SER A 411 -136.29 -77.00 58.43
C SER A 411 -136.22 -78.47 58.84
N ASP A 412 -136.76 -79.36 58.02
CA ASP A 412 -136.79 -80.80 58.22
C ASP A 412 -135.52 -81.50 57.72
N ASP A 413 -135.06 -81.16 56.51
CA ASP A 413 -133.98 -81.88 55.82
C ASP A 413 -132.80 -80.98 55.40
N GLY A 414 -132.88 -79.67 55.64
CA GLY A 414 -131.85 -78.71 55.25
C GLY A 414 -131.72 -78.52 53.73
N THR A 415 -132.67 -79.01 52.93
CA THR A 415 -132.60 -78.91 51.46
C THR A 415 -132.86 -77.49 50.97
N LEU A 416 -132.15 -77.09 49.91
CA LEU A 416 -132.19 -75.71 49.42
C LEU A 416 -133.46 -75.43 48.62
N VAL A 417 -134.22 -74.42 49.03
CA VAL A 417 -135.44 -73.97 48.32
C VAL A 417 -135.04 -73.00 47.22
N ARG A 418 -135.41 -73.32 45.98
CA ARG A 418 -135.05 -72.52 44.78
C ARG A 418 -136.25 -72.14 43.91
N LYS A 419 -137.37 -72.83 44.04
CA LYS A 419 -138.59 -72.61 43.24
C LYS A 419 -139.81 -72.48 44.15
N VAL A 420 -140.75 -71.61 43.77
CA VAL A 420 -141.96 -71.30 44.56
C VAL A 420 -142.86 -72.51 44.76
N ASP A 421 -142.93 -73.41 43.77
CA ASP A 421 -143.76 -74.63 43.79
C ASP A 421 -143.33 -75.66 44.86
N GLN A 422 -142.19 -75.43 45.52
CA GLN A 422 -141.57 -76.32 46.51
C GLN A 422 -142.05 -76.05 47.95
N VAL A 423 -142.93 -75.09 48.16
CA VAL A 423 -143.46 -74.72 49.48
C VAL A 423 -144.98 -74.65 49.45
N ARG A 424 -145.60 -75.17 50.51
CA ARG A 424 -147.04 -75.09 50.74
C ARG A 424 -147.31 -74.16 51.94
N PRO A 425 -148.45 -73.43 51.95
CA PRO A 425 -148.86 -72.67 53.13
C PRO A 425 -148.87 -73.56 54.38
N GLY A 426 -148.10 -73.16 55.40
CA GLY A 426 -147.87 -73.92 56.63
C GLY A 426 -146.44 -74.45 56.81
N ASP A 427 -145.64 -74.60 55.75
CA ASP A 427 -144.28 -75.16 55.83
C ASP A 427 -143.32 -74.25 56.62
N ALA A 428 -142.41 -74.87 57.39
CA ALA A 428 -141.35 -74.19 58.13
C ALA A 428 -140.02 -74.21 57.35
N LEU A 429 -139.41 -73.04 57.16
CA LEU A 429 -138.14 -72.82 56.47
C LEU A 429 -137.10 -72.11 57.36
N GLN A 430 -135.84 -72.19 56.96
CA GLN A 430 -134.72 -71.46 57.54
C GLN A 430 -134.02 -70.59 56.50
N ALA A 431 -133.85 -69.31 56.79
CA ALA A 431 -133.09 -68.37 55.97
C ALA A 431 -131.75 -68.05 56.63
N ARG A 432 -130.64 -68.44 56.00
CA ARG A 432 -129.29 -68.13 56.48
C ARG A 432 -128.77 -66.85 55.86
N VAL A 433 -128.50 -65.86 56.71
CA VAL A 433 -127.99 -64.53 56.39
C VAL A 433 -126.59 -64.35 57.00
N GLY A 434 -125.91 -63.26 56.68
CA GLY A 434 -124.51 -63.05 57.06
C GLY A 434 -124.21 -63.14 58.56
N ASP A 435 -125.20 -62.89 59.42
CA ASP A 435 -125.08 -62.86 60.88
C ASP A 435 -125.92 -63.92 61.61
N GLY A 436 -126.64 -64.79 60.88
CA GLY A 436 -127.49 -65.77 61.56
C GLY A 436 -128.40 -66.61 60.68
N VAL A 437 -129.26 -67.37 61.34
CA VAL A 437 -130.31 -68.20 60.74
C VAL A 437 -131.64 -67.74 61.31
N ILE A 438 -132.61 -67.52 60.43
CA ILE A 438 -133.95 -67.02 60.77
C ILE A 438 -134.94 -68.11 60.39
N ASP A 439 -135.75 -68.56 61.35
CA ASP A 439 -136.86 -69.47 61.09
C ASP A 439 -138.06 -68.69 60.50
N VAL A 440 -138.67 -69.23 59.46
CA VAL A 440 -139.72 -68.57 58.67
C VAL A 440 -140.84 -69.56 58.37
N GLN A 441 -142.10 -69.14 58.52
CA GLN A 441 -143.26 -69.97 58.20
C GLN A 441 -144.01 -69.41 56.99
N VAL A 442 -144.36 -70.28 56.04
CA VAL A 442 -145.06 -69.92 54.81
C VAL A 442 -146.53 -69.63 55.13
N LYS A 443 -147.01 -68.42 54.81
CA LYS A 443 -148.42 -68.04 54.96
C LYS A 443 -149.24 -68.33 53.72
#